data_AF-A0A9C7UMF1-F1
#
_entry.id   AF-A0A9C7UMF1-F1
#
_cell.length_a   1.000
_cell.length_b   1.000
_cell.length_c   1.000
_cell.angle_alpha   90.00
_cell.angle_beta   90.00
_cell.angle_gamma   90.00
#
_symmetry.space_group_name_H-M   'P 1'
#
loop_
_entity.id
_entity.type
_entity.pdbx_description
1 polymer ?
#
loop_
_entity_poly.entity_id
_entity_poly.type
_entity_poly.pdbx_seq_one_letter_code
_entity_poly.pdbx_strand_id
1 'polypeptide(L)'
;MGGWGHTAVVYSDDPDTVAQFGQLPVGRLLVNTPAIMGGMGFSTDLEPSFMLGTGTASGSIVSDNVTAMHLINIKRIAYESRPWRDIYEL
;
A
#
# COMPACT_ATOMS: atom_id res chain seq x y z
N MET A 1 9.73 9.04 17.00
CA MET A 1 10.40 8.11 16.06
C MET A 1 9.68 8.21 14.73
N GLY A 2 10.28 8.85 13.73
CA GLY A 2 9.67 9.08 12.41
C GLY A 2 10.10 8.00 11.42
N GLY A 3 9.14 7.38 10.73
CA GLY A 3 9.43 6.33 9.74
C GLY A 3 8.40 5.19 9.69
N TRP A 4 7.50 5.11 10.67
CA TRP A 4 6.39 4.16 10.65
C TRP A 4 5.57 4.31 9.37
N GLY A 5 5.38 3.20 8.67
CA GLY A 5 4.58 3.12 7.46
C GLY A 5 5.24 3.64 6.18
N HIS A 6 6.45 4.20 6.23
CA HIS A 6 7.10 4.78 5.05
C HIS A 6 7.85 3.72 4.22
N THR A 7 9.16 3.55 4.44
CA THR A 7 10.01 2.67 3.64
C THR A 7 11.13 2.08 4.49
N ALA A 8 11.42 0.79 4.31
CA ALA A 8 12.68 0.17 4.72
C ALA A 8 13.35 -0.49 3.50
N VAL A 9 14.67 -0.69 3.59
CA VAL A 9 15.45 -1.38 2.56
C VAL A 9 16.23 -2.51 3.21
N VAL A 10 16.18 -3.69 2.59
CA VAL A 10 17.00 -4.84 2.95
C VAL A 10 17.89 -5.21 1.77
N TYR A 11 19.16 -5.46 2.05
CA TYR A 11 20.11 -6.01 1.08
C TYR A 11 20.43 -7.45 1.49
N SER A 12 19.78 -8.41 0.86
CA SER A 12 19.96 -9.83 1.10
C SER A 12 19.41 -10.62 -0.08
N ASP A 13 20.11 -11.69 -0.44
CA ASP A 13 19.64 -12.66 -1.44
C ASP A 13 18.95 -13.88 -0.79
N ASP A 14 18.95 -13.96 0.54
CA ASP A 14 18.27 -15.02 1.29
C ASP A 14 16.78 -14.69 1.50
N PRO A 15 15.84 -15.47 0.93
CA PRO A 15 14.41 -15.22 1.06
C PRO A 15 13.90 -15.29 2.50
N ASP A 16 14.46 -16.17 3.35
CA ASP A 16 14.02 -16.33 4.74
C ASP A 16 14.36 -15.07 5.55
N THR A 17 15.58 -14.53 5.35
CA THR A 17 15.95 -13.23 5.89
C THR A 17 14.99 -12.14 5.41
N VAL A 18 14.74 -12.02 4.10
CA VAL A 18 13.83 -10.97 3.57
C VAL A 18 12.42 -11.08 4.18
N ALA A 19 11.90 -12.30 4.31
CA ALA A 19 10.57 -12.54 4.90
C ALA A 19 10.48 -12.10 6.36
N GLN A 20 11.56 -12.26 7.16
CA GLN A 20 11.60 -11.77 8.54
C GLN A 20 11.48 -10.23 8.60
N PHE A 21 12.12 -9.51 7.68
CA PHE A 21 12.01 -8.05 7.59
C PHE A 21 10.63 -7.58 7.11
N GLY A 22 9.83 -8.46 6.51
CA GLY A 22 8.43 -8.19 6.14
C GLY A 22 7.51 -7.89 7.32
N GLN A 23 7.92 -8.24 8.55
CA GLN A 23 7.16 -7.94 9.78
C GLN A 23 7.35 -6.48 10.25
N LEU A 24 8.26 -5.73 9.65
CA LEU A 24 8.47 -4.33 10.01
C LEU A 24 7.24 -3.48 9.65
N PRO A 25 6.86 -2.49 10.48
CA PRO A 25 5.70 -1.63 10.23
C PRO A 25 6.03 -0.57 9.17
N VAL A 26 6.26 -0.98 7.92
CA VAL A 26 6.54 -0.11 6.76
C VAL A 26 5.56 -0.39 5.63
N GLY A 27 5.20 0.63 4.85
CA GLY A 27 4.35 0.46 3.66
C GLY A 27 5.10 -0.16 2.49
N ARG A 28 6.44 -0.03 2.47
CA ARG A 28 7.31 -0.56 1.41
C ARG A 28 8.56 -1.16 2.02
N LEU A 29 8.77 -2.46 1.81
CA LEU A 29 10.06 -3.10 2.03
C LEU A 29 10.73 -3.31 0.68
N LEU A 30 11.82 -2.58 0.44
CA LEU A 30 12.57 -2.67 -0.81
C LEU A 30 13.72 -3.66 -0.65
N VAL A 31 13.92 -4.52 -1.65
CA VAL A 31 14.96 -5.56 -1.62
C VAL A 31 16.00 -5.24 -2.69
N ASN A 32 17.28 -5.19 -2.30
CA ASN A 32 18.42 -5.04 -3.22
C ASN A 32 18.31 -3.84 -4.18
N THR A 33 17.70 -2.73 -3.75
CA THR A 33 17.54 -1.51 -4.57
C THR A 33 17.70 -0.24 -3.72
N PRO A 34 18.23 0.87 -4.27
CA PRO A 34 18.29 2.15 -3.57
C PRO A 34 16.91 2.63 -3.11
N ALA A 35 16.82 3.21 -1.91
CA ALA A 35 15.56 3.59 -1.28
C ALA A 35 14.73 4.60 -2.09
N ILE A 36 15.37 5.63 -2.63
CA ILE A 36 14.71 6.70 -3.39
C ILE A 36 14.15 6.14 -4.70
N MET A 37 15.02 5.53 -5.51
CA MET A 37 14.66 5.00 -6.83
C MET A 37 13.68 3.83 -6.73
N GLY A 38 13.85 2.98 -5.72
CA GLY A 38 12.95 1.84 -5.50
C GLY A 38 11.62 2.25 -4.90
N GLY A 39 11.60 3.21 -3.96
CA GLY A 39 10.38 3.67 -3.30
C GLY A 39 9.48 4.47 -4.23
N MET A 40 10.07 5.29 -5.11
CA MET A 40 9.33 6.06 -6.11
C MET A 40 8.84 5.22 -7.29
N GLY A 41 9.19 3.93 -7.39
CA GLY A 41 8.80 3.06 -8.49
C GLY A 41 9.63 3.23 -9.79
N PHE A 42 10.88 3.71 -9.71
CA PHE A 42 11.76 3.79 -10.88
C PHE A 42 12.56 2.49 -11.08
N SER A 43 13.13 1.94 -10.01
CA SER A 43 13.92 0.70 -10.05
C SER A 43 13.18 -0.52 -9.50
N THR A 44 11.87 -0.38 -9.26
CA THR A 44 10.95 -1.44 -8.88
C THR A 44 9.67 -1.28 -9.69
N ASP A 45 8.83 -2.32 -9.74
CA ASP A 45 7.52 -2.27 -10.39
C ASP A 45 6.41 -1.71 -9.47
N LEU A 46 6.78 -0.91 -8.46
CA LEU A 46 5.80 -0.10 -7.73
C LEU A 46 5.30 1.03 -8.62
N GLU A 47 4.10 1.54 -8.36
CA GLU A 47 3.56 2.62 -9.17
C GLU A 47 4.44 3.87 -9.07
N PRO A 48 4.79 4.52 -10.20
CA PRO A 48 5.68 5.67 -10.19
C PRO A 48 5.02 6.85 -9.48
N SER A 49 5.64 7.34 -8.38
CA SER A 49 5.09 8.44 -7.60
C SER A 49 6.14 9.14 -6.73
N PHE A 50 5.93 10.43 -6.47
CA PHE A 50 6.65 11.21 -5.45
C PHE A 50 5.82 11.44 -4.17
N MET A 51 4.57 10.96 -4.16
CA MET A 51 3.66 11.05 -3.02
C MET A 51 3.46 9.65 -2.44
N LEU A 52 4.26 9.34 -1.42
CA LEU A 52 4.35 8.02 -0.83
C LEU A 52 3.45 7.93 0.41
N GLY A 53 2.33 7.22 0.30
CA GLY A 53 1.44 6.94 1.41
C GLY A 53 2.16 6.24 2.57
N THR A 54 1.84 6.61 3.81
CA THR A 54 2.43 6.01 5.02
C THR A 54 1.45 5.13 5.79
N GLY A 55 0.21 4.97 5.30
CA GLY A 55 -0.82 4.16 5.94
C GLY A 55 -1.41 4.78 7.22
N THR A 56 -2.39 4.08 7.79
CA THR A 56 -3.23 4.62 8.89
C THR A 56 -2.48 4.75 10.20
N ALA A 57 -1.49 3.88 10.44
CA ALA A 57 -0.66 3.90 11.66
C ALA A 57 0.14 5.21 11.83
N SER A 58 0.40 5.93 10.73
CA SER A 58 1.07 7.23 10.71
C SER A 58 0.13 8.40 10.37
N GLY A 59 -1.18 8.14 10.27
CA GLY A 59 -2.20 9.16 9.98
C GLY A 59 -2.50 9.42 8.49
N SER A 60 -2.01 8.58 7.58
CA SER A 60 -2.37 8.64 6.15
C SER A 60 -3.54 7.70 5.84
N ILE A 61 -4.42 8.08 4.92
CA ILE A 61 -5.54 7.23 4.47
C ILE A 61 -5.08 6.12 3.49
N VAL A 62 -3.88 6.26 2.93
CA VAL A 62 -3.30 5.34 1.94
C VAL A 62 -1.86 4.96 2.32
N SER A 63 -1.48 3.71 2.06
CA SER A 63 -0.11 3.19 2.08
C SER A 63 0.55 3.15 0.69
N ASP A 64 -0.27 3.25 -0.35
CA ASP A 64 0.15 3.05 -1.72
C ASP A 64 1.04 4.20 -2.23
N ASN A 65 1.68 3.96 -3.37
CA ASN A 65 2.21 5.06 -4.17
C ASN A 65 1.02 5.78 -4.81
N VAL A 66 0.83 7.06 -4.46
CA VAL A 66 -0.35 7.80 -4.94
C VAL A 66 -0.24 8.00 -6.45
N THR A 67 -1.24 7.48 -7.16
CA THR A 67 -1.40 7.54 -8.61
C THR A 67 -2.65 8.32 -9.03
N ALA A 68 -2.83 8.54 -10.33
CA ALA A 68 -4.04 9.15 -10.88
C ALA A 68 -5.34 8.46 -10.45
N MET A 69 -5.33 7.14 -10.21
CA MET A 69 -6.51 6.41 -9.77
C MET A 69 -7.03 6.86 -8.40
N HIS A 70 -6.15 7.37 -7.54
CA HIS A 70 -6.51 7.92 -6.25
C HIS A 70 -7.24 9.27 -6.35
N LEU A 71 -7.19 9.92 -7.51
CA LEU A 71 -7.78 11.24 -7.75
C LEU A 71 -9.09 11.15 -8.55
N ILE A 72 -9.57 9.93 -8.83
CA ILE A 72 -10.79 9.69 -9.60
C ILE A 72 -11.90 9.21 -8.67
N ASN A 73 -12.99 9.98 -8.62
CA ASN A 73 -14.21 9.53 -7.98
C ASN A 73 -14.95 8.52 -8.87
N ILE A 74 -15.26 7.34 -8.33
CA ILE A 74 -16.01 6.30 -9.05
C ILE A 74 -17.48 6.37 -8.65
N LYS A 75 -18.34 6.80 -9.58
CA LYS A 75 -19.79 6.70 -9.44
C LYS A 75 -20.25 5.29 -9.79
N ARG A 76 -20.96 4.62 -8.88
CA ARG A 76 -21.57 3.30 -9.11
C ARG A 76 -23.10 3.43 -9.12
N ILE A 77 -23.74 2.91 -10.16
CA ILE A 77 -25.20 2.77 -10.23
C ILE A 77 -25.51 1.30 -9.92
N ALA A 78 -26.19 1.05 -8.81
CA ALA A 78 -26.51 -0.29 -8.34
C ALA A 78 -28.03 -0.48 -8.30
N TYR A 79 -28.50 -1.57 -8.88
CA TYR A 79 -29.90 -2.00 -8.80
C TYR A 79 -30.07 -2.97 -7.61
N GLU A 80 -31.29 -3.03 -7.07
CA GLU A 80 -31.63 -4.00 -6.04
C GLU A 80 -31.43 -5.43 -6.59
N SER A 81 -30.63 -6.25 -5.89
CA SER A 81 -30.34 -7.64 -6.27
C SER A 81 -30.91 -8.68 -5.31
N ARG A 82 -31.33 -8.25 -4.12
CA ARG A 82 -31.93 -9.08 -3.08
C ARG A 82 -32.97 -8.25 -2.32
N PRO A 83 -34.13 -8.81 -1.96
CA PRO A 83 -35.10 -8.12 -1.13
C PRO A 83 -34.48 -7.83 0.25
N TRP A 84 -34.31 -6.56 0.58
CA TRP A 84 -33.69 -6.16 1.85
C TRP A 84 -34.65 -6.22 3.04
N ARG A 85 -35.96 -6.33 2.79
CA ARG A 85 -36.98 -6.35 3.85
C ARG A 85 -37.03 -7.68 4.58
N ASP A 86 -36.53 -8.74 3.96
CA ASP A 86 -36.60 -10.11 4.47
C ASP A 86 -35.45 -10.42 5.45
N ILE A 87 -34.63 -9.42 5.83
CA ILE A 87 -33.42 -9.63 6.66
C ILE A 87 -33.70 -10.15 8.07
N TYR A 88 -34.94 -10.01 8.54
CA TYR A 88 -35.40 -10.42 9.87
C TYR A 88 -36.28 -11.68 9.83
N GLU A 89 -36.53 -12.23 8.65
CA GLU A 89 -37.36 -13.45 8.47
C GLU A 89 -36.52 -14.74 8.48
N LEU A 90 -35.22 -14.65 8.81
CA LEU A 90 -34.32 -15.78 9.04
C LEU A 90 -34.43 -16.34 10.46
#